data_AF-A0A2L2YJU9-F1
#
_entry.id   AF-A0A2L2YJU9-F1
#
_cell.length_a   1.000
_cell.length_b   1.000
_cell.length_c   1.000
_cell.angle_alpha   90.00
_cell.angle_beta   90.00
_cell.angle_gamma   90.00
#
_symmetry.space_group_name_H-M   'P 1'
#
loop_
_entity.id
_entity.type
_entity.pdbx_description
1 polymer ?
#
loop_
_entity_poly.entity_id
_entity_poly.type
_entity_poly.pdbx_seq_one_letter_code
_entity_poly.pdbx_strand_id
1 'polypeptide(L)'
;NYLEGGADILTTASYQASVQGFQKYLGLTVEESENIIKSSVSLAKKAKEEFGKISKSGKDIVIAGSVGSYGAAMADGSEYTGSFVSTVTFQELKTWHRHRIQCLVNAGVDVLAFETIPAQMETEALVSLLKEFPQTKAWLSFSCQSMDKTAHGEDVGEASKVCAEASNPSQLIAIGVNCCSPEFAVSLLNNIHSALPHYPLIVYPNSGELWDTHTGWKGEKVNPNRVYLNEWVAANAKIIGGCCRTSPEDIADVYEFVQAKKKD
;
A
#
# COMPACT_ATOMS: atom_id res chain seq x y z
N ASN A 1 15.26 1.76 -12.20
CA ASN A 1 15.36 2.96 -11.35
C ASN A 1 15.15 2.69 -9.86
N TYR A 2 13.98 2.27 -9.36
CA TYR A 2 13.76 2.08 -7.92
C TYR A 2 14.67 1.02 -7.28
N LEU A 3 14.92 -0.10 -7.98
CA LEU A 3 15.91 -1.09 -7.56
C LEU A 3 17.34 -0.52 -7.51
N GLU A 4 17.68 0.35 -8.47
CA GLU A 4 18.96 1.07 -8.48
C GLU A 4 19.03 2.08 -7.33
N GLY A 5 17.90 2.66 -6.93
CA GLY A 5 17.76 3.45 -5.70
C GLY A 5 17.83 2.62 -4.41
N GLY A 6 17.92 1.29 -4.48
CA GLY A 6 18.07 0.42 -3.32
C GLY A 6 16.78 -0.16 -2.76
N ALA A 7 15.68 -0.11 -3.52
CA ALA A 7 14.43 -0.77 -3.15
C ALA A 7 14.62 -2.30 -2.97
N ASP A 8 14.07 -2.83 -1.87
CA ASP A 8 13.94 -4.28 -1.64
C ASP A 8 12.61 -4.83 -2.17
N ILE A 9 11.60 -3.95 -2.33
CA ILE A 9 10.23 -4.31 -2.69
C ILE A 9 9.80 -3.41 -3.84
N LEU A 10 9.20 -4.00 -4.88
CA LEU A 10 8.50 -3.28 -5.95
C LEU A 10 7.00 -3.52 -5.86
N THR A 11 6.21 -2.47 -5.93
CA THR A 11 4.75 -2.58 -6.11
C THR A 11 4.40 -2.64 -7.59
N THR A 12 3.43 -3.47 -7.95
CA THR A 12 2.95 -3.57 -9.34
C THR A 12 2.07 -2.38 -9.72
N ALA A 13 2.01 -2.04 -11.01
CA ALA A 13 1.15 -0.98 -11.52
C ALA A 13 -0.34 -1.41 -11.63
N SER A 14 -0.92 -1.88 -10.52
CA SER A 14 -2.28 -2.45 -10.47
C SER A 14 -3.24 -1.75 -9.49
N TYR A 15 -2.82 -0.62 -8.92
CA TYR A 15 -3.56 0.12 -7.89
C TYR A 15 -5.04 0.39 -8.25
N GLN A 16 -5.31 0.91 -9.44
CA GLN A 16 -6.67 1.15 -9.96
C GLN A 16 -7.15 0.08 -10.96
N ALA A 17 -6.32 -0.92 -11.26
CA ALA A 17 -6.64 -1.91 -12.27
C ALA A 17 -7.77 -2.83 -11.79
N SER A 18 -8.93 -2.77 -12.45
CA SER A 18 -10.05 -3.65 -12.14
C SER A 18 -10.74 -4.07 -13.44
N VAL A 19 -11.24 -5.30 -13.48
CA VAL A 19 -11.98 -5.81 -14.64
C VAL A 19 -13.14 -4.89 -14.97
N GLN A 20 -13.92 -4.50 -13.96
CA GLN A 20 -15.07 -3.61 -14.14
C GLN A 20 -14.66 -2.22 -14.64
N GLY A 21 -13.57 -1.64 -14.12
CA GLY A 21 -13.06 -0.35 -14.58
C GLY A 21 -12.61 -0.41 -16.04
N PHE A 22 -11.85 -1.44 -16.42
CA PHE A 22 -11.41 -1.63 -17.80
C PHE A 22 -12.57 -1.91 -18.76
N GLN A 23 -13.56 -2.72 -18.37
CA GLN A 23 -14.77 -2.91 -19.17
C GLN A 23 -15.52 -1.59 -19.37
N LYS A 24 -15.74 -0.83 -18.29
CA LYS A 24 -16.53 0.41 -18.33
C LYS A 24 -15.87 1.54 -19.12
N TYR A 25 -14.57 1.75 -18.92
CA TYR A 25 -13.87 2.92 -19.45
C TYR A 25 -13.07 2.64 -20.72
N LEU A 26 -12.66 1.38 -20.95
CA LEU A 26 -11.86 0.99 -22.10
C LEU A 26 -12.56 0.00 -23.04
N GLY A 27 -13.74 -0.52 -22.67
CA GLY A 27 -14.51 -1.45 -23.49
C GLY A 27 -13.86 -2.84 -23.65
N LEU A 28 -12.92 -3.18 -22.77
CA LEU A 28 -12.20 -4.45 -22.84
C LEU A 28 -13.09 -5.62 -22.41
N THR A 29 -12.78 -6.81 -22.88
CA THR A 29 -13.34 -8.06 -22.36
C THR A 29 -12.79 -8.37 -20.95
N VAL A 30 -13.41 -9.35 -20.27
CA VAL A 30 -12.89 -9.86 -18.99
C VAL A 30 -11.46 -10.37 -19.17
N GLU A 31 -11.22 -11.19 -20.19
CA GLU A 31 -9.91 -11.79 -20.46
C GLU A 31 -8.81 -10.73 -20.72
N GLU A 32 -9.10 -9.74 -21.56
CA GLU A 32 -8.16 -8.63 -21.82
C GLU A 32 -7.86 -7.85 -20.55
N SER A 33 -8.88 -7.59 -19.73
CA SER A 33 -8.73 -6.89 -18.46
C SER A 33 -7.85 -7.68 -17.48
N GLU A 34 -8.06 -8.99 -17.37
CA GLU A 34 -7.20 -9.86 -16.56
C GLU A 34 -5.75 -9.88 -17.07
N ASN A 35 -5.56 -9.93 -18.39
CA ASN A 35 -4.24 -9.92 -19.00
C ASN A 35 -3.49 -8.62 -18.71
N ILE A 36 -4.17 -7.47 -18.66
CA ILE A 36 -3.57 -6.20 -18.24
C ILE A 36 -3.13 -6.27 -16.78
N ILE A 37 -3.98 -6.76 -15.87
CA ILE A 37 -3.62 -6.90 -14.45
C ILE A 37 -2.40 -7.82 -14.30
N LYS A 38 -2.40 -8.98 -14.97
CA LYS A 38 -1.29 -9.95 -14.94
C LYS A 38 0.00 -9.35 -15.54
N SER A 39 -0.10 -8.51 -16.58
CA SER A 39 1.06 -7.89 -17.20
C SER A 39 1.80 -6.93 -16.27
N SER A 40 1.10 -6.28 -15.32
CA SER A 40 1.74 -5.46 -14.28
C SER A 40 2.74 -6.25 -13.41
N VAL A 41 2.41 -7.52 -13.13
CA VAL A 41 3.29 -8.46 -12.40
C VAL A 41 4.45 -8.90 -13.28
N SER A 42 4.17 -9.25 -14.55
CA SER A 42 5.19 -9.65 -15.52
C SER A 42 6.25 -8.56 -15.72
N LEU A 43 5.85 -7.30 -15.80
CA LEU A 43 6.75 -6.16 -15.94
C LEU A 43 7.64 -5.99 -14.69
N ALA A 44 7.07 -6.11 -13.49
CA ALA A 44 7.83 -6.02 -12.24
C ALA A 44 8.83 -7.18 -12.10
N LYS A 45 8.43 -8.41 -12.50
CA LYS A 45 9.32 -9.58 -12.55
C LYS A 45 10.45 -9.40 -13.56
N LYS A 46 10.16 -8.85 -14.75
CA LYS A 46 11.17 -8.53 -15.75
C LYS A 46 12.17 -7.51 -15.22
N ALA A 47 11.71 -6.46 -14.54
CA ALA A 47 12.60 -5.49 -13.90
C ALA A 47 13.52 -6.13 -12.84
N LYS A 48 12.98 -7.06 -12.02
CA LYS A 48 13.77 -7.88 -11.08
C LYS A 48 14.79 -8.76 -11.80
N GLU A 49 14.43 -9.37 -12.92
CA GLU A 49 15.34 -10.21 -13.72
C GLU A 49 16.48 -9.39 -14.33
N GLU A 50 16.16 -8.24 -14.94
CA GLU A 50 17.13 -7.34 -15.58
C GLU A 50 18.10 -6.71 -14.57
N PHE A 51 17.63 -6.40 -13.36
CA PHE A 51 18.48 -5.89 -12.28
C PHE A 51 19.33 -6.98 -11.61
N GLY A 52 18.78 -8.19 -11.50
CA GLY A 52 19.32 -9.30 -10.71
C GLY A 52 18.41 -9.63 -9.51
N LYS A 53 18.44 -10.89 -9.06
CA LYS A 53 17.50 -11.39 -8.03
C LYS A 53 17.68 -10.76 -6.64
N ILE A 54 18.88 -10.27 -6.35
CA ILE A 54 19.29 -9.75 -5.06
C ILE A 54 19.37 -8.23 -5.13
N SER A 55 18.70 -7.56 -4.18
CA SER A 55 18.72 -6.10 -4.06
C SER A 55 20.08 -5.59 -3.59
N LYS A 56 20.29 -4.27 -3.66
CA LYS A 56 21.49 -3.63 -3.09
C LYS A 56 21.66 -3.85 -1.58
N SER A 57 20.61 -4.26 -0.86
CA SER A 57 20.68 -4.55 0.56
C SER A 57 21.10 -6.00 0.88
N GLY A 58 21.24 -6.84 -0.16
CA GLY A 58 21.58 -8.26 -0.04
C GLY A 58 20.37 -9.18 0.17
N LYS A 59 19.15 -8.67 0.02
CA LYS A 59 17.90 -9.44 0.17
C LYS A 59 17.34 -9.85 -1.19
N ASP A 60 16.50 -10.89 -1.20
CA ASP A 60 15.67 -11.17 -2.37
C ASP A 60 14.72 -10.00 -2.64
N ILE A 61 14.63 -9.59 -3.91
CA ILE A 61 13.66 -8.57 -4.32
C ILE A 61 12.25 -9.14 -4.27
N VAL A 62 11.34 -8.44 -3.61
CA VAL A 62 9.93 -8.85 -3.47
C VAL A 62 9.06 -8.09 -4.46
N ILE A 63 8.15 -8.79 -5.14
CA ILE A 63 7.12 -8.21 -6.00
C ILE A 63 5.80 -8.21 -5.25
N ALA A 64 5.33 -7.02 -4.88
CA ALA A 64 4.08 -6.81 -4.18
C ALA A 64 2.95 -6.44 -5.16
N GLY A 65 1.90 -7.24 -5.19
CA GLY A 65 0.70 -6.98 -5.98
C GLY A 65 -0.10 -5.82 -5.39
N SER A 66 -0.09 -4.66 -6.03
CA SER A 66 -0.84 -3.47 -5.60
C SER A 66 -2.35 -3.68 -5.71
N VAL A 67 -3.06 -3.48 -4.60
CA VAL A 67 -4.52 -3.59 -4.48
C VAL A 67 -5.02 -2.31 -3.79
N GLY A 68 -5.39 -1.33 -4.60
CA GLY A 68 -5.96 -0.06 -4.12
C GLY A 68 -7.41 -0.17 -3.66
N SER A 69 -7.90 0.83 -2.92
CA SER A 69 -9.29 0.87 -2.44
C SER A 69 -10.33 0.90 -3.55
N TYR A 70 -11.56 0.51 -3.19
CA TYR A 70 -12.75 0.62 -4.03
C TYR A 70 -12.98 2.06 -4.50
N GLY A 71 -12.81 3.03 -3.59
CA GLY A 71 -12.96 4.45 -3.90
C GLY A 71 -12.06 4.93 -5.04
N ALA A 72 -10.86 4.37 -5.18
CA ALA A 72 -9.94 4.74 -6.26
C ALA A 72 -10.49 4.39 -7.65
N ALA A 73 -11.37 3.39 -7.75
CA ALA A 73 -12.01 3.01 -9.01
C ALA A 73 -13.28 3.81 -9.32
N MET A 74 -13.85 4.52 -8.33
CA MET A 74 -14.97 5.43 -8.56
C MET A 74 -14.53 6.74 -9.25
N ALA A 75 -13.24 7.08 -9.16
CA ALA A 75 -12.65 8.27 -9.77
C ALA A 75 -13.31 9.59 -9.35
N ASP A 76 -13.78 9.65 -8.10
CA ASP A 76 -14.46 10.80 -7.49
C ASP A 76 -13.77 11.31 -6.22
N GLY A 77 -12.57 10.80 -5.90
CA GLY A 77 -11.81 11.18 -4.70
C GLY A 77 -12.23 10.43 -3.43
N SER A 78 -13.16 9.47 -3.53
CA SER A 78 -13.63 8.70 -2.38
C SER A 78 -12.57 7.78 -1.76
N GLU A 79 -11.42 7.57 -2.41
CA GLU A 79 -10.25 6.94 -1.78
C GLU A 79 -9.64 7.77 -0.64
N TYR A 80 -9.98 9.04 -0.54
CA TYR A 80 -9.52 9.96 0.51
C TYR A 80 -10.60 10.31 1.54
N THR A 81 -11.83 9.78 1.39
CA THR A 81 -12.95 10.01 2.32
C THR A 81 -13.62 8.72 2.79
N GLY A 82 -13.48 7.62 2.05
CA GLY A 82 -14.18 6.37 2.31
C GLY A 82 -15.70 6.45 2.21
N SER A 83 -16.28 7.52 1.64
CA SER A 83 -17.73 7.75 1.65
C SER A 83 -18.56 6.64 0.98
N PHE A 84 -17.94 5.86 0.09
CA PHE A 84 -18.58 4.73 -0.60
C PHE A 84 -19.14 3.68 0.37
N VAL A 85 -18.64 3.57 1.60
CA VAL A 85 -19.12 2.59 2.59
C VAL A 85 -20.60 2.75 2.96
N SER A 86 -21.18 3.92 2.70
CA SER A 86 -22.62 4.17 2.86
C SER A 86 -23.48 3.55 1.74
N THR A 87 -22.86 3.15 0.63
CA THR A 87 -23.54 2.71 -0.61
C THR A 87 -23.18 1.30 -1.05
N VAL A 88 -22.11 0.71 -0.49
CA VAL A 88 -21.64 -0.62 -0.83
C VAL A 88 -21.66 -1.53 0.38
N THR A 89 -21.98 -2.79 0.17
CA THR A 89 -21.96 -3.82 1.22
C THR A 89 -20.61 -4.50 1.34
N PHE A 90 -20.35 -5.11 2.50
CA PHE A 90 -19.17 -5.94 2.74
C PHE A 90 -18.96 -7.03 1.67
N GLN A 91 -20.04 -7.70 1.23
CA GLN A 91 -19.93 -8.78 0.23
C GLN A 91 -19.65 -8.24 -1.18
N GLU A 92 -20.13 -7.06 -1.52
CA GLU A 92 -19.80 -6.39 -2.78
C GLU A 92 -18.32 -5.99 -2.81
N LEU A 93 -17.78 -5.45 -1.71
CA LEU A 93 -16.35 -5.16 -1.59
C LEU A 93 -15.49 -6.42 -1.76
N LYS A 94 -15.86 -7.53 -1.09
CA LYS A 94 -15.18 -8.82 -1.28
C LYS A 94 -15.23 -9.27 -2.74
N THR A 95 -16.39 -9.19 -3.37
CA THR A 95 -16.58 -9.63 -4.75
C THR A 95 -15.77 -8.79 -5.74
N TRP A 96 -15.73 -7.48 -5.51
CA TRP A 96 -14.96 -6.54 -6.29
C TRP A 96 -13.45 -6.84 -6.24
N HIS A 97 -12.89 -6.99 -5.04
CA HIS A 97 -11.46 -7.24 -4.86
C HIS A 97 -11.02 -8.63 -5.34
N ARG A 98 -11.90 -9.64 -5.23
CA ARG A 98 -11.57 -11.05 -5.52
C ARG A 98 -10.97 -11.24 -6.90
N HIS A 99 -11.52 -10.59 -7.93
CA HIS A 99 -11.06 -10.75 -9.31
C HIS A 99 -9.61 -10.28 -9.48
N ARG A 100 -9.28 -9.07 -9.02
CA ARG A 100 -7.91 -8.54 -9.10
C ARG A 100 -6.96 -9.38 -8.28
N ILE A 101 -7.32 -9.73 -7.04
CA ILE A 101 -6.47 -10.55 -6.18
C ILE A 101 -6.16 -11.90 -6.84
N GLN A 102 -7.17 -12.57 -7.40
CA GLN A 102 -6.98 -13.83 -8.12
C GLN A 102 -6.01 -13.66 -9.30
N CYS A 103 -6.13 -12.57 -10.07
CA CYS A 103 -5.21 -12.28 -11.18
C CYS A 103 -3.77 -12.08 -10.71
N LEU A 104 -3.55 -11.30 -9.65
CA LEU A 104 -2.23 -11.03 -9.09
C LEU A 104 -1.60 -12.31 -8.52
N VAL A 105 -2.37 -13.09 -7.76
CA VAL A 105 -1.92 -14.37 -7.20
C VAL A 105 -1.59 -15.36 -8.32
N ASN A 106 -2.43 -15.49 -9.35
CA ASN A 106 -2.17 -16.37 -10.50
C ASN A 106 -0.94 -15.95 -11.30
N ALA A 107 -0.67 -14.64 -11.40
CA ALA A 107 0.54 -14.12 -12.01
C ALA A 107 1.79 -14.31 -11.12
N GLY A 108 1.62 -14.73 -9.86
CA GLY A 108 2.67 -15.13 -8.93
C GLY A 108 3.38 -13.96 -8.28
N VAL A 109 2.64 -13.00 -7.72
CA VAL A 109 3.19 -12.01 -6.77
C VAL A 109 3.68 -12.71 -5.49
N ASP A 110 4.69 -12.13 -4.85
CA ASP A 110 5.26 -12.68 -3.60
C ASP A 110 4.38 -12.31 -2.37
N VAL A 111 3.72 -11.16 -2.43
CA VAL A 111 2.86 -10.60 -1.38
C VAL A 111 1.83 -9.66 -2.02
N LEU A 112 0.70 -9.43 -1.37
CA LEU A 112 -0.27 -8.38 -1.74
C LEU A 112 -0.05 -7.11 -0.92
N ALA A 113 -0.20 -5.97 -1.56
CA ALA A 113 -0.19 -4.66 -0.93
C ALA A 113 -1.61 -4.12 -0.91
N PHE A 114 -2.35 -4.35 0.18
CA PHE A 114 -3.63 -3.67 0.40
C PHE A 114 -3.32 -2.25 0.83
N GLU A 115 -3.49 -1.28 -0.08
CA GLU A 115 -2.95 0.05 0.11
C GLU A 115 -3.94 1.17 -0.19
N THR A 116 -3.75 2.29 0.52
CA THR A 116 -4.61 3.47 0.46
C THR A 116 -6.07 3.09 0.77
N ILE A 117 -6.27 2.27 1.82
CA ILE A 117 -7.61 1.86 2.24
C ILE A 117 -8.18 2.88 3.22
N PRO A 118 -9.27 3.60 2.87
CA PRO A 118 -9.74 4.72 3.67
C PRO A 118 -10.65 4.35 4.83
N ALA A 119 -11.22 3.15 4.85
CA ALA A 119 -12.30 2.77 5.77
C ALA A 119 -12.12 1.35 6.33
N GLN A 120 -12.52 1.17 7.59
CA GLN A 120 -12.38 -0.12 8.29
C GLN A 120 -13.19 -1.25 7.64
N MET A 121 -14.40 -0.96 7.13
CA MET A 121 -15.23 -1.98 6.48
C MET A 121 -14.52 -2.65 5.29
N GLU A 122 -13.74 -1.87 4.53
CA GLU A 122 -13.00 -2.40 3.38
C GLU A 122 -11.78 -3.23 3.81
N THR A 123 -11.08 -2.82 4.86
CA THR A 123 -9.95 -3.59 5.39
C THR A 123 -10.40 -4.93 5.95
N GLU A 124 -11.53 -4.97 6.66
CA GLU A 124 -12.16 -6.21 7.12
C GLU A 124 -12.57 -7.13 5.95
N ALA A 125 -13.12 -6.55 4.88
CA ALA A 125 -13.47 -7.30 3.67
C ALA A 125 -12.24 -7.93 3.01
N LEU A 126 -11.14 -7.18 2.91
CA LEU A 126 -9.87 -7.64 2.34
C LEU A 126 -9.22 -8.76 3.16
N VAL A 127 -9.12 -8.62 4.49
CA VAL A 127 -8.52 -9.68 5.33
C VAL A 127 -9.40 -10.93 5.40
N SER A 128 -10.73 -10.78 5.31
CA SER A 128 -11.66 -11.89 5.17
C SER A 128 -11.48 -12.61 3.83
N LEU A 129 -11.34 -11.86 2.74
CA LEU A 129 -11.11 -12.39 1.40
C LEU A 129 -9.74 -13.08 1.27
N LEU A 130 -8.70 -12.58 1.92
CA LEU A 130 -7.35 -13.15 1.88
C LEU A 130 -7.32 -14.62 2.33
N LYS A 131 -8.24 -15.04 3.21
CA LYS A 131 -8.38 -16.45 3.66
C LYS A 131 -8.74 -17.41 2.52
N GLU A 132 -9.32 -16.90 1.43
CA GLU A 132 -9.62 -17.67 0.22
C GLU A 132 -8.33 -18.02 -0.58
N PHE A 133 -7.18 -17.44 -0.21
CA PHE A 133 -5.87 -17.63 -0.83
C PHE A 133 -4.81 -18.10 0.18
N PRO A 134 -4.85 -19.35 0.68
CA PRO A 134 -4.14 -19.76 1.92
C PRO A 134 -2.62 -19.56 1.94
N GLN A 135 -1.95 -19.58 0.78
CA GLN A 135 -0.50 -19.39 0.67
C GLN A 135 -0.10 -17.93 0.44
N THR A 136 -1.07 -17.04 0.29
CA THR A 136 -0.83 -15.62 -0.02
C THR A 136 -0.71 -14.82 1.25
N LYS A 137 0.32 -13.98 1.30
CA LYS A 137 0.55 -12.98 2.34
C LYS A 137 0.14 -11.60 1.85
N ALA A 138 -0.18 -10.72 2.78
CA ALA A 138 -0.46 -9.31 2.50
C ALA A 138 0.05 -8.41 3.62
N TRP A 139 0.35 -7.16 3.29
CA TRP A 139 0.27 -6.09 4.28
C TRP A 139 -0.99 -5.27 4.06
N LEU A 140 -1.38 -4.51 5.08
CA LEU A 140 -2.45 -3.54 5.04
C LEU A 140 -1.92 -2.13 5.32
N SER A 141 -2.35 -1.15 4.53
CA SER A 141 -1.99 0.24 4.71
C SER A 141 -3.21 1.15 4.55
N PHE A 142 -3.47 1.95 5.59
CA PHE A 142 -4.56 2.92 5.60
C PHE A 142 -4.16 4.23 4.91
N SER A 143 -5.15 4.88 4.29
CA SER A 143 -5.06 6.31 3.99
C SER A 143 -5.68 7.12 5.13
N CYS A 144 -5.03 8.22 5.51
CA CYS A 144 -5.39 9.03 6.66
C CYS A 144 -5.34 10.51 6.30
N GLN A 145 -6.35 11.27 6.73
CA GLN A 145 -6.45 12.73 6.56
C GLN A 145 -6.18 13.49 7.86
N SER A 146 -5.74 12.79 8.90
CA SER A 146 -5.45 13.33 10.23
C SER A 146 -4.37 12.49 10.92
N MET A 147 -3.98 12.89 12.13
CA MET A 147 -2.90 12.25 12.89
C MET A 147 -3.32 10.97 13.63
N ASP A 148 -4.62 10.71 13.76
CA ASP A 148 -5.17 9.62 14.57
C ASP A 148 -6.23 8.79 13.85
N LYS A 149 -6.83 9.29 12.76
CA LYS A 149 -7.94 8.62 12.07
C LYS A 149 -7.64 8.22 10.63
N THR A 150 -8.31 7.18 10.19
CA THR A 150 -8.48 6.84 8.77
C THR A 150 -9.13 8.02 8.02
N ALA A 151 -9.07 7.99 6.70
CA ALA A 151 -9.77 8.94 5.84
C ALA A 151 -11.30 8.96 6.05
N HIS A 152 -11.91 7.83 6.40
CA HIS A 152 -13.34 7.72 6.70
C HIS A 152 -13.69 8.20 8.12
N GLY A 153 -12.74 8.15 9.05
CA GLY A 153 -12.85 8.77 10.37
C GLY A 153 -12.83 7.80 11.56
N GLU A 154 -12.54 6.51 11.33
CA GLU A 154 -12.26 5.56 12.42
C GLU A 154 -10.90 5.86 13.06
N ASP A 155 -10.74 5.61 14.36
CA ASP A 155 -9.42 5.60 14.99
C ASP A 155 -8.54 4.52 14.33
N VAL A 156 -7.36 4.91 13.86
CA VAL A 156 -6.50 4.02 13.06
C VAL A 156 -5.94 2.85 13.89
N GLY A 157 -5.72 3.05 15.18
CA GLY A 157 -5.22 2.01 16.08
C GLY A 157 -6.27 0.93 16.32
N GLU A 158 -7.49 1.34 16.66
CA GLU A 158 -8.61 0.41 16.86
C GLU A 158 -8.98 -0.30 15.55
N ALA A 159 -9.06 0.43 14.42
CA ALA A 159 -9.32 -0.18 13.12
C ALA A 159 -8.25 -1.23 12.74
N SER A 160 -6.97 -0.92 13.01
CA SER A 160 -5.86 -1.86 12.81
C SER A 160 -6.01 -3.11 13.66
N LYS A 161 -6.37 -2.94 14.94
CA LYS A 161 -6.57 -4.05 15.88
C LYS A 161 -7.71 -4.96 15.44
N VAL A 162 -8.87 -4.41 15.09
CA VAL A 162 -10.01 -5.17 14.57
C VAL A 162 -9.61 -5.97 13.32
N CYS A 163 -8.86 -5.35 12.41
CA CYS A 163 -8.38 -6.03 11.21
C CYS A 163 -7.41 -7.17 11.53
N ALA A 164 -6.47 -6.96 12.45
CA ALA A 164 -5.53 -7.98 12.87
C ALA A 164 -6.25 -9.18 13.51
N GLU A 165 -7.23 -8.94 14.38
CA GLU A 165 -8.06 -9.97 15.02
C GLU A 165 -8.94 -10.73 14.01
N ALA A 166 -9.46 -10.05 12.98
CA ALA A 166 -10.24 -10.67 11.92
C ALA A 166 -9.38 -11.45 10.90
N SER A 167 -8.07 -11.18 10.84
CA SER A 167 -7.15 -11.77 9.85
C SER A 167 -6.65 -13.17 10.23
N ASN A 168 -5.92 -13.81 9.31
CA ASN A 168 -5.03 -14.91 9.66
C ASN A 168 -3.63 -14.34 9.92
N PRO A 169 -3.05 -14.48 11.13
CA PRO A 169 -1.73 -13.93 11.47
C PRO A 169 -0.58 -14.43 10.58
N SER A 170 -0.71 -15.58 9.92
CA SER A 170 0.31 -16.05 8.97
C SER A 170 0.22 -15.39 7.60
N GLN A 171 -0.91 -14.74 7.30
CA GLN A 171 -1.19 -14.09 6.01
C GLN A 171 -1.06 -12.57 6.10
N LEU A 172 -1.61 -11.92 7.14
CA LEU A 172 -1.43 -10.48 7.34
C LEU A 172 -0.12 -10.22 8.10
N ILE A 173 0.91 -9.74 7.40
CA ILE A 173 2.28 -9.71 7.93
C ILE A 173 2.75 -8.32 8.40
N ALA A 174 2.03 -7.26 8.02
CA ALA A 174 2.33 -5.88 8.44
C ALA A 174 1.08 -5.01 8.31
N ILE A 175 1.00 -3.96 9.14
CA ILE A 175 -0.06 -2.95 9.10
C ILE A 175 0.58 -1.55 9.19
N GLY A 176 0.03 -0.56 8.51
CA GLY A 176 0.58 0.78 8.57
C GLY A 176 -0.19 1.81 7.75
N VAL A 177 0.52 2.80 7.22
CA VAL A 177 -0.09 3.94 6.52
C VAL A 177 0.68 4.35 5.27
N ASN A 178 -0.06 4.84 4.27
CA ASN A 178 0.49 5.38 3.04
C ASN A 178 -0.41 6.47 2.46
N CYS A 179 0.12 7.21 1.48
CA CYS A 179 -0.62 8.26 0.79
C CYS A 179 -1.19 9.35 1.74
N CYS A 180 -0.57 9.53 2.90
CA CYS A 180 -0.88 10.58 3.88
C CYS A 180 0.22 11.65 3.89
N SER A 181 -0.05 12.78 4.57
CA SER A 181 0.97 13.78 4.86
C SER A 181 2.09 13.15 5.73
N PRO A 182 3.38 13.38 5.41
CA PRO A 182 4.50 12.92 6.24
C PRO A 182 4.40 13.32 7.71
N GLU A 183 3.82 14.49 7.98
CA GLU A 183 3.65 15.01 9.34
C GLU A 183 2.69 14.18 10.20
N PHE A 184 1.79 13.40 9.57
CA PHE A 184 0.87 12.52 10.27
C PHE A 184 1.50 11.18 10.60
N ALA A 185 2.48 10.75 9.79
CA ALA A 185 2.95 9.37 9.77
C ALA A 185 3.44 8.87 11.14
N VAL A 186 4.18 9.67 11.90
CA VAL A 186 4.72 9.26 13.21
C VAL A 186 3.59 9.05 14.23
N SER A 187 2.64 9.98 14.30
CA SER A 187 1.47 9.87 15.19
C SER A 187 0.62 8.64 14.85
N LEU A 188 0.37 8.41 13.56
CA LEU A 188 -0.39 7.26 13.07
C LEU A 188 0.33 5.95 13.40
N LEU A 189 1.65 5.85 13.16
CA LEU A 189 2.44 4.68 13.51
C LEU A 189 2.43 4.40 15.02
N ASN A 190 2.55 5.43 15.85
CA ASN A 190 2.50 5.27 17.30
C ASN A 190 1.12 4.82 17.78
N ASN A 191 0.03 5.30 17.17
CA ASN A 191 -1.33 4.85 17.47
C ASN A 191 -1.47 3.35 17.13
N ILE A 192 -1.09 2.94 15.92
CA ILE A 192 -1.11 1.53 15.50
C ILE A 192 -0.22 0.66 16.40
N HIS A 193 0.99 1.12 16.72
CA HIS A 193 1.92 0.41 17.59
C HIS A 193 1.35 0.20 18.99
N SER A 194 0.67 1.21 19.54
CA SER A 194 0.05 1.13 20.87
C SER A 194 -1.06 0.08 20.91
N ALA A 195 -1.85 -0.04 19.84
CA ALA A 195 -2.89 -1.06 19.71
C ALA A 195 -2.35 -2.45 19.37
N LEU A 196 -1.23 -2.52 18.62
CA LEU A 196 -0.61 -3.76 18.13
C LEU A 196 0.93 -3.76 18.30
N PRO A 197 1.46 -3.90 19.55
CA PRO A 197 2.87 -3.70 19.83
C PRO A 197 3.85 -4.63 19.11
N HIS A 198 3.37 -5.79 18.64
CA HIS A 198 4.20 -6.82 18.00
C HIS A 198 4.07 -6.87 16.48
N TYR A 199 3.18 -6.07 15.89
CA TYR A 199 3.03 -6.05 14.43
C TYR A 199 4.17 -5.24 13.78
N PRO A 200 4.82 -5.77 12.73
CA PRO A 200 5.68 -4.98 11.87
C PRO A 200 4.88 -3.83 11.25
N LEU A 201 5.44 -2.61 11.29
CA LEU A 201 4.78 -1.46 10.69
C LEU A 201 5.31 -1.15 9.29
N ILE A 202 4.45 -0.59 8.45
CA ILE A 202 4.78 -0.11 7.11
C ILE A 202 4.44 1.38 6.96
N VAL A 203 5.30 2.14 6.30
CA VAL A 203 5.08 3.58 6.07
C VAL A 203 5.65 4.03 4.74
N TYR A 204 4.81 4.65 3.91
CA TYR A 204 5.23 5.23 2.65
C TYR A 204 4.34 6.44 2.31
N PRO A 205 4.61 7.61 2.90
CA PRO A 205 3.76 8.80 2.77
C PRO A 205 4.00 9.52 1.44
N ASN A 206 3.22 10.58 1.21
CA ASN A 206 3.46 11.51 0.08
C ASN A 206 4.74 12.32 0.30
N SER A 207 5.25 13.01 -0.71
CA SER A 207 6.49 13.78 -0.60
C SER A 207 6.39 15.11 0.17
N GLY A 208 5.19 15.50 0.61
CA GLY A 208 4.92 16.70 1.41
C GLY A 208 3.95 17.68 0.75
N GLU A 209 3.87 17.67 -0.58
CA GLU A 209 2.89 18.46 -1.31
C GLU A 209 1.45 18.04 -0.98
N LEU A 210 0.52 19.00 -1.04
CA LEU A 210 -0.90 18.80 -0.81
C LEU A 210 -1.64 18.65 -2.14
N TRP A 211 -2.54 17.67 -2.21
CA TRP A 211 -3.42 17.48 -3.37
C TRP A 211 -4.68 18.32 -3.23
N ASP A 212 -4.96 19.15 -4.23
CA ASP A 212 -6.19 19.91 -4.38
C ASP A 212 -6.94 19.42 -5.63
N THR A 213 -8.21 19.04 -5.48
CA THR A 213 -9.00 18.41 -6.55
C THR A 213 -9.29 19.35 -7.74
N HIS A 214 -9.17 20.67 -7.55
CA HIS A 214 -9.42 21.66 -8.61
C HIS A 214 -8.14 22.15 -9.29
N THR A 215 -7.03 22.17 -8.55
CA THR A 215 -5.80 22.85 -8.98
C THR A 215 -4.56 21.95 -8.97
N GLY A 216 -4.69 20.71 -8.50
CA GLY A 216 -3.62 19.72 -8.48
C GLY A 216 -2.68 19.86 -7.28
N TRP A 217 -1.45 19.35 -7.43
CA TRP A 217 -0.43 19.37 -6.37
C TRP A 217 0.05 20.80 -6.08
N LYS A 218 0.06 21.18 -4.80
CA LYS A 218 0.53 22.47 -4.29
C LYS A 218 1.56 22.27 -3.18
N GLY A 219 2.43 23.27 -3.02
CA GLY A 219 3.47 23.29 -1.98
C GLY A 219 4.81 22.78 -2.48
N GLU A 220 5.73 22.57 -1.53
CA GLU A 220 7.09 22.13 -1.79
C GLU A 220 7.32 20.72 -1.25
N LYS A 221 8.16 19.96 -1.96
CA LYS A 221 8.61 18.64 -1.52
C LYS A 221 9.50 18.79 -0.28
N VAL A 222 9.18 18.06 0.79
CA VAL A 222 9.91 18.12 2.07
C VAL A 222 10.94 17.01 2.24
N ASN A 223 11.10 16.12 1.25
CA ASN A 223 11.97 14.94 1.30
C ASN A 223 11.79 14.14 2.60
N PRO A 224 10.60 13.56 2.82
CA PRO A 224 10.18 13.06 4.13
C PRO A 224 11.10 11.95 4.67
N ASN A 225 11.72 11.16 3.78
CA ASN A 225 12.67 10.10 4.12
C ASN A 225 13.98 10.63 4.73
N ARG A 226 14.29 11.93 4.59
CA ARG A 226 15.42 12.55 5.30
C ARG A 226 14.99 13.15 6.64
N VAL A 227 13.76 13.62 6.71
CA VAL A 227 13.24 14.36 7.88
C VAL A 227 12.76 13.41 8.98
N TYR A 228 11.94 12.42 8.64
CA TYR A 228 11.16 11.65 9.62
C TYR A 228 11.67 10.21 9.84
N LEU A 229 12.71 9.80 9.11
CA LEU A 229 13.04 8.38 9.02
C LEU A 229 13.62 7.81 10.33
N ASN A 230 14.32 8.61 11.13
CA ASN A 230 14.67 8.24 12.51
C ASN A 230 13.41 7.95 13.36
N GLU A 231 12.38 8.78 13.24
CA GLU A 231 11.14 8.66 14.01
C GLU A 231 10.34 7.43 13.56
N TRP A 232 10.26 7.16 12.26
CA TRP A 232 9.60 5.96 11.75
C TRP A 232 10.29 4.67 12.18
N VAL A 233 11.62 4.63 12.16
CA VAL A 233 12.39 3.48 12.65
C VAL A 233 12.22 3.29 14.15
N ALA A 234 12.20 4.39 14.92
CA ALA A 234 11.91 4.36 16.36
C ALA A 234 10.49 3.86 16.65
N ALA A 235 9.52 4.18 15.80
CA ALA A 235 8.16 3.63 15.84
C ALA A 235 8.05 2.19 15.32
N ASN A 236 9.17 1.49 15.11
CA ASN A 236 9.25 0.10 14.66
C ASN A 236 8.76 -0.15 13.21
N ALA A 237 8.81 0.85 12.34
CA ALA A 237 8.60 0.65 10.90
C ALA A 237 9.67 -0.30 10.32
N LYS A 238 9.23 -1.32 9.59
CA LYS A 238 10.08 -2.34 8.94
C LYS A 238 10.08 -2.24 7.43
N ILE A 239 9.01 -1.67 6.86
CA ILE A 239 8.90 -1.40 5.43
C ILE A 239 8.71 0.11 5.28
N ILE A 240 9.65 0.77 4.61
CA ILE A 240 9.67 2.23 4.42
C ILE A 240 9.79 2.52 2.93
N GLY A 241 9.00 3.46 2.43
CA GLY A 241 9.02 3.85 1.02
C GLY A 241 8.45 5.24 0.78
N GLY A 242 7.88 5.46 -0.40
CA GLY A 242 7.21 6.70 -0.79
C GLY A 242 5.97 6.43 -1.62
N CYS A 243 5.01 7.36 -1.58
CA CYS A 243 3.77 7.29 -2.36
C CYS A 243 3.71 8.41 -3.41
N CYS A 244 2.74 9.32 -3.34
CA CYS A 244 2.61 10.34 -4.36
C CYS A 244 3.82 11.28 -4.35
N ARG A 245 4.27 11.62 -5.56
CA ARG A 245 5.32 12.63 -5.82
C ARG A 245 6.72 12.29 -5.27
N THR A 246 6.90 11.06 -4.78
CA THR A 246 8.22 10.49 -4.51
C THR A 246 8.87 9.89 -5.76
N SER A 247 10.15 9.61 -5.66
CA SER A 247 11.06 9.28 -6.76
C SER A 247 12.11 8.26 -6.31
N PRO A 248 12.87 7.64 -7.24
CA PRO A 248 13.97 6.74 -6.89
C PRO A 248 15.00 7.35 -5.94
N GLU A 249 15.22 8.67 -6.02
CA GLU A 249 16.12 9.42 -5.13
C GLU A 249 15.65 9.37 -3.67
N ASP A 250 14.33 9.42 -3.43
CA ASP A 250 13.78 9.30 -2.07
C ASP A 250 14.01 7.89 -1.50
N ILE A 251 14.06 6.86 -2.35
CA ILE A 251 14.37 5.50 -1.92
C ILE A 251 15.87 5.32 -1.66
N ALA A 252 16.72 6.02 -2.41
CA ALA A 252 18.16 6.07 -2.13
C ALA A 252 18.44 6.64 -0.74
N ASP A 253 17.72 7.68 -0.32
CA ASP A 253 17.82 8.24 1.04
C ASP A 253 17.51 7.19 2.11
N VAL A 254 16.45 6.39 1.92
CA VAL A 254 16.09 5.28 2.83
C VAL A 254 17.20 4.24 2.87
N TYR A 255 17.70 3.84 1.70
CA TYR A 255 18.76 2.84 1.60
C TYR A 255 20.04 3.31 2.31
N GLU A 256 20.50 4.53 2.06
CA GLU A 256 21.70 5.11 2.67
C GLU A 256 21.59 5.17 4.18
N PHE A 257 20.44 5.60 4.70
CA PHE A 257 20.18 5.61 6.14
C PHE A 257 20.31 4.21 6.75
N VAL A 258 19.67 3.21 6.15
CA VAL A 258 19.69 1.83 6.67
C VAL A 258 21.11 1.25 6.64
N GLN A 259 21.91 1.57 5.62
CA GLN A 259 23.31 1.12 5.55
C GLN A 259 24.19 1.82 6.60
N ALA A 260 23.95 3.09 6.89
CA ALA A 260 24.67 3.80 7.95
C ALA A 260 24.42 3.15 9.32
N LYS A 261 23.15 2.87 9.64
CA LYS A 261 22.76 2.21 10.90
C LYS A 261 23.30 0.79 11.09
N LYS A 262 23.67 0.07 10.03
CA LYS A 262 24.29 -1.26 10.13
C LYS A 262 25.78 -1.20 10.52
N LYS A 263 26.42 -0.04 10.36
CA LYS A 263 27.84 0.16 10.66
C LYS A 263 28.08 0.66 12.08
N ASP A 264 27.06 1.22 12.72
CA ASP A 264 27.03 1.62 14.13
C ASP A 264 26.79 0.40 15.03
#